data_AF-C4LVL4-F1
#
_entry.id   AF-C4LVL4-F1
#
_cell.length_a   1.000
_cell.length_b   1.000
_cell.length_c   1.000
_cell.angle_alpha   90.00
_cell.angle_beta   90.00
_cell.angle_gamma   90.00
#
_symmetry.space_group_name_H-M   'P 1'
#
loop_
_entity.id
_entity.type
_entity.pdbx_description
1 polymer ?
#
loop_
_entity_poly.entity_id
_entity_poly.type
_entity_poly.pdbx_seq_one_letter_code
_entity_poly.pdbx_strand_id
1 'polypeptide(L)'
;MPIMNELNVCVAQLQPSEFQCWGEKVGGSIRTWKKRYFVLKDRRIWYFSSCKDKAAKGYIDVPVGTEVNDVSGAKIAKHKPFAMTINSKGPKGYRLFVIICDNETDFKNFFEHIKAQTHEQKVPVSRIIPTSIVPSSMIQTPSLQPGALLNIDANIANYITSDGRKNLEHVKNYFNWIDSDDNLTKYWKYWTDNLPTKTSKQPLLKGEAVHYTISVSSKADHLKWRAFGNQRPMINPMANFFIGVGIQQEEIERIDEFGSLVRPQIIGSMIEITKNFGMSENWFFAGRFDISLIRQLSEDGNFTDRLFEWLAESHITEFCQFGREVNENPPVQSTFHFLIEGEMSSRVNKLLRATQKFGFPPIPNPILNIFKGLNQYYTYFVFGVTLCNQGFVRFSAMIADPTDDVVLSLLDAVRVPQETRKIHLSLLKDHTISVRYVEYSYLKNGCGRGTFNEGSDVYVQYYFGSDAQ
;
A
#
# COMPACT_ATOMS: atom_id res chain seq x y z
N MET A 1 13.67 37.46 2.04
CA MET A 1 14.13 36.71 0.85
C MET A 1 13.84 35.25 1.15
N PRO A 2 13.55 34.36 0.18
CA PRO A 2 13.64 32.93 0.47
C PRO A 2 15.03 32.67 1.04
N ILE A 3 15.12 31.87 2.11
CA ILE A 3 16.41 31.50 2.69
C ILE A 3 17.18 30.83 1.55
N MET A 4 18.42 31.24 1.29
CA MET A 4 19.18 30.85 0.09
C MET A 4 19.32 29.31 -0.05
N ASN A 5 19.14 28.57 1.05
CA ASN A 5 19.09 27.11 1.10
C ASN A 5 17.81 26.49 0.50
N GLU A 6 16.65 27.17 0.53
CA GLU A 6 15.37 26.61 0.04
C GLU A 6 15.29 26.54 -1.49
N LEU A 7 16.10 27.32 -2.20
CA LEU A 7 16.11 27.33 -3.66
C LEU A 7 17.11 26.35 -4.27
N ASN A 8 17.90 25.67 -3.45
CA ASN A 8 18.85 24.65 -3.89
C ASN A 8 18.15 23.30 -4.15
N VAL A 9 17.11 23.35 -4.98
CA VAL A 9 16.33 22.21 -5.43
C VAL A 9 16.41 22.19 -6.95
N CYS A 10 16.74 21.04 -7.54
CA CYS A 10 16.77 20.84 -8.99
C CYS A 10 15.50 20.17 -9.51
N VAL A 11 15.27 20.23 -10.83
CA VAL A 11 14.08 19.62 -11.46
C VAL A 11 13.98 18.11 -11.18
N ALA A 12 15.12 17.40 -11.13
CA ALA A 12 15.16 15.97 -10.85
C ALA A 12 14.72 15.62 -9.41
N GLN A 13 15.05 16.47 -8.43
CA GLN A 13 14.60 16.30 -7.03
C GLN A 13 13.09 16.51 -6.86
N LEU A 14 12.46 17.18 -7.82
CA LEU A 14 11.01 17.39 -7.84
C LEU A 14 10.25 16.26 -8.55
N GLN A 15 10.90 15.15 -8.90
CA GLN A 15 10.22 14.01 -9.52
C GLN A 15 9.72 12.97 -8.47
N PRO A 16 8.58 12.27 -8.75
CA PRO A 16 7.60 12.64 -9.76
C PRO A 16 6.93 13.97 -9.40
N SER A 17 6.73 14.84 -10.40
CA SER A 17 5.98 16.08 -10.24
C SER A 17 4.50 15.86 -10.62
N GLU A 18 3.59 16.56 -9.96
CA GLU A 18 2.15 16.50 -10.28
C GLU A 18 1.88 17.06 -11.68
N PHE A 19 2.63 18.09 -12.06
CA PHE A 19 2.56 18.68 -13.40
C PHE A 19 3.85 19.45 -13.71
N GLN A 20 4.20 19.54 -15.00
CA GLN A 20 5.34 20.34 -15.45
C GLN A 20 5.08 20.90 -16.85
N CYS A 21 5.42 22.17 -17.07
CA CYS A 21 5.28 22.81 -18.38
C CYS A 21 6.21 24.01 -18.55
N TRP A 22 6.30 24.49 -19.79
CA TRP A 22 6.89 25.80 -20.07
C TRP A 22 5.82 26.90 -20.04
N GLY A 23 6.24 28.09 -19.61
CA GLY A 23 5.41 29.29 -19.72
C GLY A 23 6.16 30.56 -19.40
N GLU A 24 5.46 31.69 -19.43
CA GLU A 24 5.97 33.00 -19.05
C GLU A 24 5.36 33.47 -17.73
N LYS A 25 6.16 34.18 -16.92
CA LYS A 25 5.64 34.91 -15.75
C LYS A 25 6.18 36.32 -15.65
N VAL A 26 5.44 37.19 -14.98
CA VAL A 26 5.90 38.55 -14.66
C VAL A 26 6.92 38.52 -13.51
N GLY A 27 8.08 39.15 -13.71
CA GLY A 27 9.12 39.31 -12.69
C GLY A 27 8.65 40.10 -11.47
N GLY A 28 9.23 39.82 -10.30
CA GLY A 28 8.85 40.46 -9.04
C GLY A 28 9.39 41.86 -8.87
N SER A 29 10.71 42.01 -8.91
CA SER A 29 11.38 43.30 -8.72
C SER A 29 11.33 44.17 -9.98
N ILE A 30 11.34 43.54 -11.15
CA ILE A 30 11.25 44.20 -12.46
C ILE A 30 10.10 43.52 -13.19
N ARG A 31 9.06 44.29 -13.56
CA ARG A 31 7.84 43.80 -14.24
C ARG A 31 8.10 43.43 -15.71
N THR A 32 9.05 42.54 -15.95
CA THR A 32 9.36 41.96 -17.26
C THR A 32 8.84 40.53 -17.32
N TRP A 33 8.42 40.08 -18.49
CA TRP A 33 8.03 38.69 -18.71
C TRP A 33 9.28 37.82 -18.79
N LYS A 34 9.25 36.66 -18.13
CA LYS A 34 10.36 35.71 -18.08
C LYS A 34 9.83 34.32 -18.41
N LYS A 35 10.42 33.69 -19.43
CA LYS A 35 10.17 32.28 -19.73
C LYS A 35 10.75 31.41 -18.61
N ARG A 36 9.96 30.48 -18.09
CA ARG A 36 10.32 29.59 -17.00
C ARG A 36 9.74 28.20 -17.24
N TYR A 37 10.47 27.21 -16.75
CA TYR A 37 9.96 25.86 -16.61
C TYR A 37 9.31 25.74 -15.24
N PHE A 38 8.01 25.43 -15.22
CA PHE A 38 7.23 25.29 -14.01
C PHE A 38 7.11 23.83 -13.63
N VAL A 39 7.24 23.54 -12.34
CA VAL A 39 7.06 22.21 -11.76
C VAL A 39 6.15 22.34 -10.56
N LEU A 40 4.99 21.70 -10.62
CA LEU A 40 4.03 21.63 -9.52
C LEU A 40 4.31 20.39 -8.68
N LYS A 41 4.57 20.59 -7.39
CA LYS A 41 4.75 19.52 -6.42
C LYS A 41 4.39 20.01 -5.02
N ASP A 42 3.64 19.20 -4.27
CA ASP A 42 3.33 19.42 -2.85
C ASP A 42 2.72 20.81 -2.56
N ARG A 43 1.74 21.24 -3.37
CA ARG A 43 1.09 22.57 -3.29
C ARG A 43 2.06 23.74 -3.46
N ARG A 44 3.14 23.51 -4.20
CA ARG A 44 4.14 24.53 -4.51
C ARG A 44 4.51 24.46 -5.98
N ILE A 45 4.48 25.61 -6.64
CA ILE A 45 4.94 25.76 -8.02
C ILE A 45 6.37 26.27 -7.99
N TRP A 46 7.31 25.39 -8.29
CA TRP A 46 8.71 25.75 -8.49
C TRP A 46 8.92 26.25 -9.91
N TYR A 47 9.81 27.23 -10.11
CA TYR A 47 10.13 27.70 -11.46
C TYR A 47 11.63 27.87 -11.70
N PHE A 48 12.05 27.43 -12.88
CA PHE A 48 13.45 27.31 -13.30
C PHE A 48 13.70 28.10 -14.59
N SER A 49 14.96 28.47 -14.87
CA SER A 49 15.31 29.02 -16.19
C SER A 49 15.39 27.91 -17.25
N SER A 50 15.73 26.69 -16.85
CA SER A 50 15.82 25.49 -17.70
C SER A 50 15.27 24.25 -16.99
N CYS A 51 14.77 23.28 -17.75
CA CYS A 51 14.37 21.96 -17.25
C CYS A 51 15.54 21.12 -16.69
N LYS A 52 16.79 21.57 -16.87
CA LYS A 52 18.01 20.93 -16.33
C LYS A 52 18.68 21.75 -15.22
N ASP A 53 18.07 22.84 -14.77
CA ASP A 53 18.66 23.70 -13.75
C ASP A 53 18.81 22.97 -12.42
N LYS A 54 19.96 23.20 -11.76
CA LYS A 54 20.30 22.63 -10.45
C LYS A 54 19.70 23.40 -9.27
N ALA A 55 19.12 24.58 -9.51
CA ALA A 55 18.52 25.43 -8.49
C ALA A 55 17.32 26.19 -9.04
N ALA A 56 16.26 26.27 -8.24
CA ALA A 56 15.06 27.02 -8.57
C ALA A 56 15.33 28.53 -8.58
N LYS A 57 14.65 29.26 -9.47
CA LYS A 57 14.64 30.73 -9.45
C LYS A 57 13.64 31.29 -8.44
N GLY A 58 12.75 30.43 -7.94
CA GLY A 58 11.81 30.72 -6.89
C GLY A 58 10.67 29.72 -6.91
N TYR A 59 9.71 29.95 -6.02
CA TYR A 59 8.49 29.17 -5.95
C TYR A 59 7.26 30.06 -5.68
N ILE A 60 6.07 29.49 -5.84
CA ILE A 60 4.77 30.06 -5.49
C ILE A 60 4.09 29.02 -4.60
N ASP A 61 3.80 29.38 -3.36
CA ASP A 61 2.99 28.52 -2.48
C ASP A 61 1.52 28.61 -2.90
N VAL A 62 0.84 27.47 -2.93
CA VAL A 62 -0.57 27.33 -3.29
C VAL A 62 -1.32 26.70 -2.11
N PRO A 63 -1.39 27.36 -0.94
CA PRO A 63 -2.18 26.86 0.18
C PRO A 63 -3.67 26.82 -0.18
N VAL A 64 -4.43 26.08 0.62
CA VAL A 64 -5.89 26.06 0.56
C VAL A 64 -6.43 27.49 0.69
N GLY A 65 -7.42 27.83 -0.13
CA GLY A 65 -7.99 29.17 -0.24
C GLY A 65 -7.23 30.12 -1.17
N THR A 66 -6.13 29.68 -1.81
CA THR A 66 -5.45 30.50 -2.84
C THR A 66 -6.39 30.76 -4.01
N GLU A 67 -6.58 32.01 -4.40
CA GLU A 67 -7.43 32.32 -5.55
C GLU A 67 -6.67 32.10 -6.87
N VAL A 68 -7.28 31.33 -7.77
CA VAL A 68 -6.72 31.04 -9.10
C VAL A 68 -7.79 31.30 -10.16
N ASN A 69 -7.51 32.27 -11.03
CA ASN A 69 -8.47 32.75 -12.03
C ASN A 69 -7.90 32.58 -13.44
N ASP A 70 -8.76 32.16 -14.37
CA ASP A 70 -8.47 32.24 -15.80
C ASP A 70 -8.56 33.71 -16.21
N VAL A 71 -7.48 34.22 -16.78
CA VAL A 71 -7.38 35.60 -17.27
C VAL A 71 -6.94 35.63 -18.72
N SER A 72 -7.18 34.54 -19.46
CA SER A 72 -6.93 34.44 -20.89
C SER A 72 -7.64 35.58 -21.63
N GLY A 73 -6.89 36.33 -22.44
CA GLY A 73 -7.42 37.50 -23.16
C GLY A 73 -7.57 38.77 -22.32
N ALA A 74 -7.33 38.74 -21.01
CA ALA A 74 -7.46 39.91 -20.15
C ALA A 74 -6.25 40.87 -20.28
N LYS A 75 -6.48 42.16 -19.98
CA LYS A 75 -5.44 43.20 -20.02
C LYS A 75 -4.24 42.86 -19.12
N ILE A 76 -4.46 42.22 -17.97
CA ILE A 76 -3.41 41.81 -17.03
C ILE A 76 -2.44 40.78 -17.63
N ALA A 77 -2.92 39.97 -18.57
CA ALA A 77 -2.14 39.02 -19.36
C ALA A 77 -1.70 39.58 -20.73
N LYS A 78 -1.79 40.91 -20.93
CA LYS A 78 -1.54 41.58 -22.22
C LYS A 78 -2.36 40.99 -23.37
N HIS A 79 -3.60 40.58 -23.11
CA HIS A 79 -4.50 39.96 -24.08
C HIS A 79 -3.99 38.63 -24.67
N LYS A 80 -2.97 38.00 -24.05
CA LYS A 80 -2.50 36.68 -24.46
C LYS A 80 -3.48 35.58 -24.00
N PRO A 81 -3.65 34.51 -24.78
CA PRO A 81 -4.41 33.32 -24.35
C PRO A 81 -3.64 32.53 -23.29
N PHE A 82 -4.27 31.50 -22.72
CA PHE A 82 -3.63 30.50 -21.85
C PHE A 82 -3.04 31.09 -20.56
N ALA A 83 -3.72 32.08 -20.01
CA ALA A 83 -3.21 32.89 -18.92
C ALA A 83 -4.00 32.68 -17.63
N MET A 84 -3.30 32.56 -16.51
CA MET A 84 -3.89 32.45 -15.19
C MET A 84 -3.25 33.43 -14.20
N THR A 85 -4.02 33.82 -13.19
CA THR A 85 -3.48 34.49 -12.00
C THR A 85 -3.52 33.61 -10.78
N ILE A 86 -2.51 33.70 -9.92
CA ILE A 86 -2.42 32.99 -8.64
C ILE A 86 -2.19 34.03 -7.54
N ASN A 87 -3.13 34.15 -6.60
CA ASN A 87 -3.05 35.08 -5.48
C ASN A 87 -2.45 34.40 -4.24
N SER A 88 -1.12 34.34 -4.16
CA SER A 88 -0.40 33.58 -3.14
C SER A 88 0.03 34.45 -1.96
N LYS A 89 -0.13 33.94 -0.74
CA LYS A 89 0.34 34.58 0.50
C LYS A 89 1.71 34.02 0.87
N GLY A 90 2.76 34.77 0.57
CA GLY A 90 4.13 34.42 0.95
C GLY A 90 4.59 35.12 2.24
N PRO A 91 5.84 34.90 2.68
CA PRO A 91 6.44 35.55 3.86
C PRO A 91 6.48 37.09 3.79
N LYS A 92 6.30 37.67 2.60
CA LYS A 92 6.27 39.12 2.34
C LYS A 92 4.85 39.68 2.14
N GLY A 93 3.81 38.90 2.46
CA GLY A 93 2.41 39.24 2.22
C GLY A 93 1.84 38.68 0.91
N TYR A 94 0.66 39.18 0.53
CA TYR A 94 -0.05 38.75 -0.68
C TYR A 94 0.68 39.18 -1.94
N ARG A 95 0.78 38.27 -2.91
CA ARG A 95 1.36 38.53 -4.21
C ARG A 95 0.54 37.86 -5.30
N LEU A 96 0.10 38.68 -6.26
CA LEU A 96 -0.50 38.21 -7.50
C LEU A 96 0.59 37.79 -8.49
N PHE A 97 0.57 36.52 -8.87
CA PHE A 97 1.37 35.99 -9.96
C PHE A 97 0.51 35.91 -11.22
N VAL A 98 1.09 36.26 -12.37
CA VAL A 98 0.47 36.06 -13.68
C VAL A 98 1.36 35.09 -14.44
N ILE A 99 0.77 34.00 -14.93
CA ILE A 99 1.44 32.93 -15.69
C ILE A 99 0.72 32.76 -17.03
N ILE A 100 1.48 32.57 -18.09
CA ILE A 100 0.98 32.27 -19.44
C ILE A 100 1.63 30.98 -19.91
N CYS A 101 0.83 29.95 -20.21
CA CYS A 101 1.35 28.67 -20.69
C CYS A 101 1.62 28.72 -22.20
N ASP A 102 2.54 27.88 -22.68
CA ASP A 102 2.92 27.88 -24.11
C ASP A 102 1.79 27.36 -25.03
N ASN A 103 0.86 26.53 -24.52
CA ASN A 103 -0.27 25.98 -25.28
C ASN A 103 -1.52 25.73 -24.41
N GLU A 104 -2.64 25.45 -25.08
CA GLU A 104 -3.95 25.24 -24.46
C GLU A 104 -4.00 24.00 -23.55
N THR A 105 -3.38 22.90 -23.97
CA THR A 105 -3.35 21.64 -23.21
C THR A 105 -2.62 21.83 -21.89
N ASP A 106 -1.45 22.46 -21.93
CA ASP A 106 -0.67 22.78 -20.73
C ASP A 106 -1.42 23.72 -19.82
N PHE A 107 -2.10 24.73 -20.38
CA PHE A 107 -2.93 25.63 -19.61
C PHE A 107 -4.07 24.91 -18.88
N LYS A 108 -4.88 24.13 -19.59
CA LYS A 108 -6.01 23.40 -18.99
C LYS A 108 -5.52 22.48 -17.88
N ASN A 109 -4.52 21.66 -18.19
CA ASN A 109 -3.95 20.73 -17.22
C ASN A 109 -3.37 21.48 -16.01
N PHE A 110 -2.54 22.49 -16.22
CA PHE A 110 -1.91 23.21 -15.12
C PHE A 110 -2.96 23.92 -14.25
N PHE A 111 -3.92 24.58 -14.89
CA PHE A 111 -4.98 25.31 -14.23
C PHE A 111 -5.88 24.41 -13.38
N GLU A 112 -6.25 23.24 -13.91
CA GLU A 112 -7.02 22.23 -13.18
C GLU A 112 -6.26 21.66 -11.99
N HIS A 113 -4.97 21.33 -12.16
CA HIS A 113 -4.14 20.80 -11.06
C HIS A 113 -3.97 21.83 -9.93
N ILE A 114 -3.75 23.11 -10.27
CA ILE A 114 -3.65 24.17 -9.25
C ILE A 114 -5.02 24.37 -8.58
N LYS A 115 -6.13 24.47 -9.34
CA LYS A 115 -7.46 24.65 -8.76
C LYS A 115 -7.83 23.51 -7.79
N ALA A 116 -7.50 22.27 -8.15
CA ALA A 116 -7.70 21.12 -7.27
C ALA A 116 -6.96 21.24 -5.92
N GLN A 117 -5.86 22.00 -5.88
CA GLN A 117 -5.08 22.27 -4.66
C GLN A 117 -5.57 23.48 -3.87
N THR A 118 -6.33 24.39 -4.49
CA THR A 118 -6.81 25.62 -3.85
C THR A 118 -8.14 25.49 -3.14
N HIS A 119 -8.97 24.53 -3.53
CA HIS A 119 -10.21 24.29 -2.80
C HIS A 119 -9.90 23.69 -1.43
N GLU A 120 -10.62 24.14 -0.39
CA GLU A 120 -10.82 23.29 0.78
C GLU A 120 -11.39 21.99 0.21
N GLN A 121 -10.60 20.93 0.30
CA GLN A 121 -11.22 19.62 0.30
C GLN A 121 -12.16 19.69 1.49
N LYS A 122 -13.45 19.86 1.22
CA LYS A 122 -14.44 19.05 1.90
C LYS A 122 -13.97 17.62 1.66
N VAL A 123 -13.02 17.18 2.49
CA VAL A 123 -13.03 15.81 2.96
C VAL A 123 -14.51 15.59 3.24
N PRO A 124 -15.16 14.58 2.63
CA PRO A 124 -16.42 14.16 3.18
C PRO A 124 -16.12 14.09 4.67
N VAL A 125 -16.77 14.93 5.49
CA VAL A 125 -16.82 14.66 6.93
C VAL A 125 -17.15 13.20 6.91
N SER A 126 -16.21 12.36 7.35
CA SER A 126 -16.46 10.94 7.37
C SER A 126 -17.79 10.88 8.10
N ARG A 127 -18.81 10.41 7.41
CA ARG A 127 -19.92 9.86 8.13
C ARG A 127 -19.30 8.63 8.77
N ILE A 128 -18.57 8.84 9.86
CA ILE A 128 -18.62 7.93 10.99
C ILE A 128 -20.10 8.01 11.35
N ILE A 129 -20.90 7.23 10.64
CA ILE A 129 -22.17 6.79 11.16
C ILE A 129 -21.71 6.05 12.43
N PRO A 130 -22.15 6.46 13.63
CA PRO A 130 -21.92 5.63 14.79
C PRO A 130 -22.43 4.23 14.42
N THR A 131 -21.61 3.19 14.63
CA THR A 131 -21.97 1.78 14.41
C THR A 131 -23.16 1.32 15.28
N SER A 132 -23.90 2.25 15.88
CA SER A 132 -25.07 2.09 16.73
C SER A 132 -26.31 1.53 16.01
N ILE A 133 -26.18 1.03 14.78
CA ILE A 133 -27.26 0.32 14.06
C ILE A 133 -26.86 -1.13 13.73
N VAL A 134 -25.77 -1.65 14.30
CA VAL A 134 -25.52 -3.11 14.26
C VAL A 134 -26.40 -3.75 15.34
N PRO A 135 -27.37 -4.62 14.98
CA PRO A 135 -28.19 -5.31 15.96
C PRO A 135 -27.33 -6.17 16.87
N SER A 136 -27.52 -6.07 18.19
CA SER A 136 -26.79 -6.84 19.20
C SER A 136 -26.89 -8.37 19.03
N SER A 137 -27.79 -8.84 18.16
CA SER A 137 -28.04 -10.25 17.86
C SER A 137 -27.11 -10.86 16.80
N MET A 138 -26.28 -10.07 16.11
CA MET A 138 -25.21 -10.60 15.22
C MET A 138 -23.88 -10.83 15.97
N ILE A 139 -23.87 -10.63 17.29
CA ILE A 139 -22.69 -10.67 18.14
C ILE A 139 -22.43 -12.10 18.61
N GLN A 140 -21.49 -12.79 17.97
CA GLN A 140 -20.62 -13.71 18.70
C GLN A 140 -19.31 -12.98 18.97
N THR A 141 -19.16 -12.50 20.20
CA THR A 141 -17.89 -11.99 20.70
C THR A 141 -16.93 -13.18 20.80
N PRO A 142 -15.78 -13.22 20.09
CA PRO A 142 -14.69 -14.07 20.55
C PRO A 142 -14.21 -13.41 21.85
N SER A 143 -14.55 -14.01 22.98
CA SER A 143 -13.89 -13.67 24.24
C SER A 143 -12.42 -14.07 24.11
N LEU A 144 -11.57 -13.11 23.73
CA LEU A 144 -10.13 -13.24 23.95
C LEU A 144 -9.92 -13.20 25.46
N GLN A 145 -9.94 -14.39 26.09
CA GLN A 145 -9.41 -14.53 27.43
C GLN A 145 -7.92 -14.15 27.41
N PRO A 146 -7.37 -13.52 28.46
CA PRO A 146 -5.94 -13.33 28.59
C PRO A 146 -5.23 -14.70 28.50
N GLY A 147 -4.46 -14.90 27.43
CA GLY A 147 -3.79 -16.18 27.16
C GLY A 147 -4.49 -17.13 26.16
N ALA A 148 -5.63 -16.75 25.57
CA ALA A 148 -6.20 -17.50 24.45
C ALA A 148 -5.29 -17.40 23.21
N LEU A 149 -5.06 -18.52 22.53
CA LEU A 149 -4.32 -18.58 21.27
C LEU A 149 -4.93 -17.57 20.28
N LEU A 150 -4.07 -16.76 19.67
CA LEU A 150 -4.42 -15.99 18.48
C LEU A 150 -4.75 -16.97 17.37
N ASN A 151 -6.04 -17.25 17.25
CA ASN A 151 -6.52 -18.10 16.21
C ASN A 151 -6.56 -17.26 14.94
N ILE A 152 -5.52 -17.41 14.11
CA ILE A 152 -5.46 -16.84 12.76
C ILE A 152 -6.68 -17.32 11.94
N ASP A 153 -7.31 -18.43 12.35
CA ASP A 153 -8.55 -18.99 11.81
C ASP A 153 -9.83 -18.58 12.56
N ALA A 154 -9.78 -17.84 13.69
CA ALA A 154 -10.98 -17.57 14.52
C ALA A 154 -12.09 -16.89 13.72
N ASN A 155 -11.73 -16.07 12.75
CA ASN A 155 -12.70 -15.38 11.89
C ASN A 155 -12.88 -16.09 10.53
N ILE A 156 -12.07 -17.10 10.20
CA ILE A 156 -12.26 -17.98 9.02
C ILE A 156 -13.38 -18.98 9.28
N ALA A 157 -13.54 -19.45 10.53
CA ALA A 157 -14.57 -20.40 10.95
C ALA A 157 -16.02 -19.93 10.69
N ASN A 158 -16.23 -18.62 10.50
CA ASN A 158 -17.55 -18.05 10.19
C ASN A 158 -17.87 -18.01 8.68
N TYR A 159 -16.90 -18.28 7.81
CA TYR A 159 -17.10 -18.28 6.36
C TYR A 159 -17.28 -19.71 5.85
N ILE A 160 -18.54 -20.14 5.79
CA ILE A 160 -19.01 -21.46 5.32
C ILE A 160 -18.97 -21.53 3.78
N THR A 161 -17.99 -20.93 3.11
CA THR A 161 -17.83 -21.11 1.67
C THR A 161 -16.99 -22.36 1.41
N SER A 162 -17.68 -23.49 1.28
CA SER A 162 -17.11 -24.72 0.73
C SER A 162 -16.87 -24.52 -0.76
N ASP A 163 -15.61 -24.62 -1.19
CA ASP A 163 -15.09 -24.64 -2.58
C ASP A 163 -14.24 -23.41 -2.97
N GLY A 164 -13.27 -23.03 -2.13
CA GLY A 164 -12.35 -21.93 -2.39
C GLY A 164 -11.61 -22.04 -3.73
N ARG A 165 -11.26 -23.26 -4.17
CA ARG A 165 -10.64 -23.45 -5.50
C ARG A 165 -11.59 -23.19 -6.66
N LYS A 166 -12.90 -23.44 -6.53
CA LYS A 166 -13.88 -23.09 -7.58
C LYS A 166 -13.99 -21.57 -7.75
N ASN A 167 -13.76 -20.82 -6.67
CA ASN A 167 -13.82 -19.37 -6.68
C ASN A 167 -12.55 -18.70 -7.26
N LEU A 168 -11.44 -19.43 -7.47
CA LEU A 168 -10.20 -18.85 -8.03
C LEU A 168 -10.44 -18.20 -9.40
N GLU A 169 -11.07 -18.92 -10.33
CA GLU A 169 -11.39 -18.39 -11.67
C GLU A 169 -12.43 -17.27 -11.60
N HIS A 170 -13.46 -17.43 -10.76
CA HIS A 170 -14.48 -16.40 -10.53
C HIS A 170 -13.86 -15.08 -10.06
N VAL A 171 -12.97 -15.14 -9.07
CA VAL A 171 -12.24 -13.96 -8.55
C VAL A 171 -11.27 -13.41 -9.60
N LYS A 172 -10.60 -14.27 -10.36
CA LYS A 172 -9.69 -13.85 -11.45
C LYS A 172 -10.42 -13.04 -12.53
N ASN A 173 -11.68 -13.38 -12.85
CA ASN A 173 -12.49 -12.70 -13.85
C ASN A 173 -12.80 -11.23 -13.53
N TYR A 174 -12.54 -10.75 -12.30
CA TYR A 174 -12.58 -9.31 -12.01
C TYR A 174 -11.38 -8.54 -12.59
N PHE A 175 -10.34 -9.24 -13.04
CA PHE A 175 -9.06 -8.69 -13.47
C PHE A 175 -8.67 -9.16 -14.88
N ASN A 176 -9.45 -8.75 -15.89
CA ASN A 176 -9.28 -9.15 -17.30
C ASN A 176 -7.87 -8.92 -17.88
N TRP A 177 -7.06 -8.06 -17.25
CA TRP A 177 -5.69 -7.82 -17.70
C TRP A 177 -4.76 -9.02 -17.45
N ILE A 178 -5.10 -9.95 -16.56
CA ILE A 178 -4.33 -11.20 -16.39
C ILE A 178 -4.37 -12.02 -17.69
N ASP A 179 -5.56 -12.14 -18.30
CA ASP A 179 -5.75 -12.89 -19.55
C ASP A 179 -5.29 -12.13 -20.80
N SER A 180 -4.86 -10.88 -20.65
CA SER A 180 -4.29 -10.11 -21.76
C SER A 180 -2.87 -10.51 -22.12
N ASP A 181 -2.25 -11.39 -21.33
CA ASP A 181 -0.91 -11.92 -21.55
C ASP A 181 -0.81 -13.41 -21.22
N ASP A 182 -0.27 -14.18 -22.17
CA ASP A 182 -0.14 -15.63 -22.06
C ASP A 182 0.80 -16.06 -20.93
N ASN A 183 1.84 -15.28 -20.63
CA ASN A 183 2.80 -15.61 -19.58
C ASN A 183 2.17 -15.41 -18.20
N LEU A 184 1.46 -14.31 -17.99
CA LEU A 184 0.71 -14.08 -16.74
C LEU A 184 -0.35 -15.16 -16.51
N THR A 185 -1.07 -15.53 -17.55
CA THR A 185 -2.09 -16.58 -17.48
C THR A 185 -1.48 -17.94 -17.16
N LYS A 186 -0.39 -18.31 -17.85
CA LYS A 186 0.34 -19.57 -17.60
C LYS A 186 0.96 -19.59 -16.21
N TYR A 187 1.50 -18.47 -15.75
CA TYR A 187 2.13 -18.36 -14.42
C TYR A 187 1.11 -18.52 -13.30
N TRP A 188 -0.01 -17.79 -13.35
CA TRP A 188 -1.11 -17.94 -12.40
C TRP A 188 -1.65 -19.38 -12.42
N LYS A 189 -1.87 -19.94 -13.62
CA LYS A 189 -2.34 -21.31 -13.77
C LYS A 189 -1.36 -22.32 -13.17
N TYR A 190 -0.07 -22.16 -13.43
CA TYR A 190 0.98 -23.02 -12.90
C TYR A 190 0.99 -23.03 -11.37
N TRP A 191 0.86 -21.87 -10.73
CA TRP A 191 0.69 -21.79 -9.29
C TRP A 191 -0.56 -22.54 -8.81
N THR A 192 -1.73 -22.27 -9.41
CA THR A 192 -2.98 -22.94 -9.01
C THR A 192 -2.95 -24.45 -9.21
N ASP A 193 -2.32 -24.96 -10.27
CA ASP A 193 -2.21 -26.39 -10.55
C ASP A 193 -1.30 -27.11 -9.54
N ASN A 194 -0.40 -26.38 -8.88
CA ASN A 194 0.46 -26.88 -7.79
C ASN A 194 -0.13 -26.72 -6.39
N LEU A 195 -1.34 -26.16 -6.21
CA LEU A 195 -1.96 -26.10 -4.88
C LEU A 195 -2.58 -27.46 -4.49
N PRO A 196 -2.62 -27.81 -3.20
CA PRO A 196 -3.21 -29.08 -2.76
C PRO A 196 -4.70 -29.15 -3.12
N THR A 197 -5.21 -30.36 -3.34
CA THR A 197 -6.64 -30.60 -3.63
C THR A 197 -7.13 -31.85 -2.91
N LYS A 198 -8.45 -32.07 -2.91
CA LYS A 198 -9.04 -33.32 -2.41
C LYS A 198 -8.53 -34.57 -3.16
N THR A 199 -8.00 -34.40 -4.37
CA THR A 199 -7.55 -35.48 -5.26
C THR A 199 -6.04 -35.42 -5.55
N SER A 200 -5.28 -34.54 -4.90
CA SER A 200 -3.82 -34.51 -5.06
C SER A 200 -3.17 -35.77 -4.49
N LYS A 201 -1.93 -36.06 -4.92
CA LYS A 201 -1.14 -37.20 -4.42
C LYS A 201 -1.09 -37.27 -2.90
N GLN A 202 -1.02 -36.10 -2.25
CA GLN A 202 -1.31 -35.94 -0.83
C GLN A 202 -2.69 -35.30 -0.71
N PRO A 203 -3.76 -36.08 -0.51
CA PRO A 203 -5.10 -35.53 -0.35
C PRO A 203 -5.23 -34.87 1.02
N LEU A 204 -6.24 -34.02 1.19
CA LEU A 204 -6.62 -33.46 2.47
C LEU A 204 -7.15 -34.55 3.40
N LEU A 205 -6.74 -34.55 4.66
CA LEU A 205 -7.29 -35.42 5.70
C LEU A 205 -8.44 -34.72 6.42
N LYS A 206 -9.23 -35.49 7.16
CA LYS A 206 -10.34 -34.95 7.94
C LYS A 206 -9.86 -33.86 8.90
N GLY A 207 -10.46 -32.68 8.81
CA GLY A 207 -10.12 -31.52 9.64
C GLY A 207 -9.00 -30.64 9.10
N GLU A 208 -8.45 -30.96 7.92
CA GLU A 208 -7.51 -30.08 7.23
C GLU A 208 -8.21 -29.24 6.17
N ALA A 209 -7.65 -28.06 5.93
CA ALA A 209 -8.14 -27.13 4.92
C ALA A 209 -7.00 -26.38 4.23
N VAL A 210 -7.25 -25.98 2.98
CA VAL A 210 -6.47 -24.99 2.23
C VAL A 210 -7.35 -23.78 2.00
N HIS A 211 -6.90 -22.63 2.48
CA HIS A 211 -7.57 -21.35 2.43
C HIS A 211 -6.99 -20.48 1.33
N TYR A 212 -7.84 -19.69 0.69
CA TYR A 212 -7.44 -18.84 -0.42
C TYR A 212 -7.80 -17.38 -0.19
N THR A 213 -6.84 -16.50 -0.44
CA THR A 213 -7.04 -15.05 -0.36
C THR A 213 -6.37 -14.34 -1.54
N ILE A 214 -6.85 -13.14 -1.84
CA ILE A 214 -6.22 -12.22 -2.77
C ILE A 214 -6.11 -10.84 -2.12
N SER A 215 -4.92 -10.25 -2.12
CA SER A 215 -4.76 -8.82 -1.82
C SER A 215 -4.78 -8.03 -3.12
N VAL A 216 -5.68 -7.05 -3.20
CA VAL A 216 -5.90 -6.21 -4.39
C VAL A 216 -5.49 -4.79 -4.04
N SER A 217 -4.50 -4.25 -4.74
CA SER A 217 -4.10 -2.83 -4.64
C SER A 217 -5.25 -1.89 -4.99
N SER A 218 -5.15 -0.65 -4.52
CA SER A 218 -6.17 0.39 -4.71
C SER A 218 -6.42 0.71 -6.19
N LYS A 219 -5.43 0.44 -7.04
CA LYS A 219 -5.49 0.59 -8.50
C LYS A 219 -5.92 -0.67 -9.25
N ALA A 220 -6.11 -1.79 -8.54
CA ALA A 220 -6.40 -3.11 -9.08
C ALA A 220 -5.41 -3.56 -10.17
N ASP A 221 -4.17 -3.08 -10.10
CA ASP A 221 -3.08 -3.34 -11.05
C ASP A 221 -1.94 -4.15 -10.41
N HIS A 222 -2.08 -4.50 -9.13
CA HIS A 222 -1.17 -5.36 -8.37
C HIS A 222 -2.01 -6.27 -7.47
N LEU A 223 -1.82 -7.58 -7.66
CA LEU A 223 -2.54 -8.66 -6.98
C LEU A 223 -1.56 -9.55 -6.25
N LYS A 224 -1.93 -10.00 -5.04
CA LYS A 224 -1.18 -10.99 -4.27
C LYS A 224 -2.08 -12.17 -3.95
N TRP A 225 -1.89 -13.27 -4.67
CA TRP A 225 -2.67 -14.49 -4.48
C TRP A 225 -2.00 -15.35 -3.42
N ARG A 226 -2.76 -15.83 -2.44
CA ARG A 226 -2.22 -16.63 -1.34
C ARG A 226 -3.05 -17.89 -1.15
N ALA A 227 -2.35 -18.98 -0.90
CA ALA A 227 -2.93 -20.24 -0.46
C ALA A 227 -2.19 -20.73 0.78
N PHE A 228 -2.93 -21.13 1.81
CA PHE A 228 -2.33 -21.53 3.08
C PHE A 228 -3.19 -22.55 3.83
N GLY A 229 -2.54 -23.32 4.70
CA GLY A 229 -3.21 -24.35 5.48
C GLY A 229 -2.21 -25.07 6.37
N ASN A 230 -2.63 -26.24 6.86
CA ASN A 230 -1.75 -27.09 7.67
C ASN A 230 -0.49 -27.51 6.88
N GLN A 231 0.62 -27.71 7.60
CA GLN A 231 1.91 -28.08 7.00
C GLN A 231 1.82 -29.31 6.07
N ARG A 232 1.22 -30.39 6.57
CA ARG A 232 1.22 -31.70 5.89
C ARG A 232 0.68 -31.65 4.45
N PRO A 233 -0.51 -31.08 4.16
CA PRO A 233 -0.97 -30.98 2.78
C PRO A 233 -0.23 -29.92 1.95
N MET A 234 0.36 -28.90 2.57
CA MET A 234 0.92 -27.74 1.86
C MET A 234 2.40 -27.91 1.46
N ILE A 235 3.22 -28.61 2.27
CA ILE A 235 4.68 -28.54 2.17
C ILE A 235 5.23 -29.04 0.83
N ASN A 236 4.80 -30.22 0.38
CA ASN A 236 5.29 -30.80 -0.88
C ASN A 236 4.77 -30.06 -2.11
N PRO A 237 3.47 -29.70 -2.20
CA PRO A 237 2.98 -28.90 -3.33
C PRO A 237 3.65 -27.52 -3.43
N MET A 238 3.90 -26.86 -2.29
CA MET A 238 4.69 -25.61 -2.25
C MET A 238 6.12 -25.82 -2.76
N ALA A 239 6.85 -26.82 -2.24
CA ALA A 239 8.22 -27.10 -2.68
C ALA A 239 8.29 -27.40 -4.18
N ASN A 240 7.35 -28.21 -4.71
CA ASN A 240 7.28 -28.53 -6.14
C ASN A 240 7.05 -27.28 -7.01
N PHE A 241 6.18 -26.37 -6.56
CA PHE A 241 5.97 -25.09 -7.24
C PHE A 241 7.26 -24.26 -7.30
N PHE A 242 7.95 -24.09 -6.16
CA PHE A 242 9.19 -23.30 -6.10
C PHE A 242 10.31 -23.92 -6.93
N ILE A 243 10.48 -25.25 -6.90
CA ILE A 243 11.43 -25.96 -7.79
C ILE A 243 11.08 -25.68 -9.26
N GLY A 244 9.80 -25.76 -9.60
CA GLY A 244 9.36 -25.64 -10.99
C GLY A 244 9.41 -24.24 -11.57
N VAL A 245 9.35 -23.19 -10.75
CA VAL A 245 9.62 -21.81 -11.18
C VAL A 245 11.12 -21.46 -11.13
N GLY A 246 11.98 -22.38 -10.69
CA GLY A 246 13.43 -22.20 -10.68
C GLY A 246 13.99 -21.46 -9.46
N ILE A 247 13.30 -21.48 -8.31
CA ILE A 247 13.86 -20.98 -7.06
C ILE A 247 15.11 -21.78 -6.69
N GLN A 248 16.13 -21.08 -6.18
CA GLN A 248 17.39 -21.67 -5.73
C GLN A 248 17.17 -22.72 -4.63
N GLN A 249 17.92 -23.82 -4.70
CA GLN A 249 17.81 -24.94 -3.79
C GLN A 249 18.01 -24.53 -2.33
N GLU A 250 18.92 -23.59 -2.08
CA GLU A 250 19.21 -23.03 -0.76
C GLU A 250 17.97 -22.37 -0.12
N GLU A 251 17.10 -21.74 -0.93
CA GLU A 251 15.88 -21.13 -0.43
C GLU A 251 14.78 -22.16 -0.15
N ILE A 252 14.75 -23.25 -0.92
CA ILE A 252 13.83 -24.37 -0.67
C ILE A 252 14.23 -25.08 0.63
N GLU A 253 15.53 -25.28 0.87
CA GLU A 253 16.06 -25.86 2.11
C GLU A 253 15.74 -24.99 3.33
N ARG A 254 15.73 -23.66 3.18
CA ARG A 254 15.31 -22.73 4.25
C ARG A 254 13.86 -22.91 4.69
N ILE A 255 12.96 -23.37 3.82
CA ILE A 255 11.59 -23.70 4.23
C ILE A 255 11.61 -24.82 5.29
N ASP A 256 12.44 -25.84 5.12
CA ASP A 256 12.57 -26.94 6.07
C ASP A 256 13.35 -26.52 7.34
N GLU A 257 14.46 -25.78 7.16
CA GLU A 257 15.27 -25.27 8.28
C GLU A 257 14.44 -24.36 9.19
N PHE A 258 13.81 -23.33 8.63
CA PHE A 258 12.99 -22.40 9.40
C PHE A 258 11.70 -23.06 9.87
N GLY A 259 11.13 -23.98 9.10
CA GLY A 259 9.95 -24.77 9.51
C GLY A 259 10.23 -25.61 10.75
N SER A 260 11.40 -26.25 10.81
CA SER A 260 11.87 -27.02 11.96
C SER A 260 12.13 -26.14 13.19
N LEU A 261 12.64 -24.93 12.97
CA LEU A 261 12.91 -23.95 14.01
C LEU A 261 11.63 -23.40 14.64
N VAL A 262 10.68 -22.93 13.83
CA VAL A 262 9.49 -22.22 14.33
C VAL A 262 8.27 -23.12 14.54
N ARG A 263 8.27 -24.33 13.94
CA ARG A 263 7.20 -25.33 13.99
C ARG A 263 5.81 -24.72 13.75
N PRO A 264 5.59 -24.10 12.58
CA PRO A 264 4.42 -23.26 12.35
C PRO A 264 3.13 -24.08 12.29
N GLN A 265 2.01 -23.57 12.78
CA GLN A 265 0.74 -24.29 12.61
C GLN A 265 0.27 -24.24 11.16
N ILE A 266 0.52 -23.11 10.49
CA ILE A 266 0.07 -22.80 9.14
C ILE A 266 1.26 -22.39 8.29
N ILE A 267 1.28 -22.89 7.06
CA ILE A 267 2.24 -22.48 6.03
C ILE A 267 1.50 -22.09 4.76
N GLY A 268 2.10 -21.23 3.95
CA GLY A 268 1.46 -20.80 2.71
C GLY A 268 2.44 -20.35 1.65
N SER A 269 2.00 -20.47 0.40
CA SER A 269 2.65 -19.85 -0.76
C SER A 269 1.85 -18.64 -1.22
N MET A 270 2.55 -17.73 -1.87
CA MET A 270 2.01 -16.52 -2.43
C MET A 270 2.69 -16.20 -3.76
N ILE A 271 1.91 -15.80 -4.75
CA ILE A 271 2.42 -15.15 -5.96
C ILE A 271 1.95 -13.70 -5.98
N GLU A 272 2.83 -12.78 -6.37
CA GLU A 272 2.46 -11.42 -6.69
C GLU A 272 2.48 -11.23 -8.20
N ILE A 273 1.46 -10.56 -8.74
CA ILE A 273 1.35 -10.24 -10.16
C ILE A 273 0.97 -8.77 -10.30
N THR A 274 1.67 -8.04 -11.18
CA THR A 274 1.31 -6.67 -11.57
C THR A 274 0.89 -6.59 -13.03
N LYS A 275 0.08 -5.58 -13.35
CA LYS A 275 -0.34 -5.25 -14.72
C LYS A 275 0.84 -4.87 -15.62
N ASN A 276 1.97 -4.47 -15.02
CA ASN A 276 3.23 -4.18 -15.71
C ASN A 276 4.16 -5.41 -15.75
N PHE A 277 3.60 -6.61 -15.69
CA PHE A 277 4.33 -7.88 -15.81
C PHE A 277 5.32 -8.18 -14.68
N GLY A 278 5.18 -7.51 -13.53
CA GLY A 278 5.90 -7.89 -12.33
C GLY A 278 5.36 -9.22 -11.79
N MET A 279 6.26 -10.16 -11.51
CA MET A 279 5.96 -11.47 -10.92
C MET A 279 6.93 -11.74 -9.77
N SER A 280 6.45 -12.30 -8.66
CA SER A 280 7.32 -12.80 -7.60
C SER A 280 6.67 -13.92 -6.80
N GLU A 281 7.51 -14.81 -6.29
CA GLU A 281 7.13 -15.95 -5.48
C GLU A 281 7.55 -15.75 -4.03
N ASN A 282 6.65 -16.09 -3.11
CA ASN A 282 6.85 -15.84 -1.70
C ASN A 282 6.25 -16.98 -0.89
N TRP A 283 6.82 -17.24 0.28
CA TRP A 283 6.27 -18.20 1.23
C TRP A 283 6.21 -17.60 2.62
N PHE A 284 5.34 -18.15 3.46
CA PHE A 284 5.19 -17.68 4.83
C PHE A 284 4.76 -18.77 5.78
N PHE A 285 5.03 -18.50 7.05
CA PHE A 285 4.63 -19.24 8.23
C PHE A 285 3.77 -18.34 9.11
N ALA A 286 2.65 -18.89 9.56
CA ALA A 286 1.73 -18.21 10.46
C ALA A 286 1.61 -19.00 11.77
N GLY A 287 1.55 -18.28 12.88
CA GLY A 287 1.54 -18.87 14.20
C GLY A 287 1.77 -17.81 15.27
N ARG A 288 2.32 -18.22 16.41
CA ARG A 288 2.73 -17.33 17.49
C ARG A 288 4.19 -17.64 17.80
N PHE A 289 5.08 -16.71 17.52
CA PHE A 289 6.51 -16.93 17.54
C PHE A 289 7.19 -15.90 18.42
N ASP A 290 8.18 -16.32 19.21
CA ASP A 290 8.96 -15.44 20.08
C ASP A 290 9.92 -14.56 19.26
N ILE A 291 10.03 -13.27 19.60
CA ILE A 291 10.87 -12.32 18.86
C ILE A 291 12.36 -12.68 18.86
N SER A 292 12.84 -13.52 19.79
CA SER A 292 14.24 -13.99 19.80
C SER A 292 14.62 -14.75 18.54
N LEU A 293 13.64 -15.33 17.82
CA LEU A 293 13.86 -16.05 16.58
C LEU A 293 14.17 -15.13 15.39
N ILE A 294 13.85 -13.83 15.48
CA ILE A 294 14.00 -12.89 14.36
C ILE A 294 15.42 -12.90 13.80
N ARG A 295 16.47 -12.92 14.64
CA ARG A 295 17.87 -12.92 14.18
C ARG A 295 18.26 -14.16 13.38
N GLN A 296 17.63 -15.30 13.67
CA GLN A 296 17.90 -16.53 12.93
C GLN A 296 17.12 -16.54 11.61
N LEU A 297 15.92 -15.94 11.60
CA LEU A 297 15.01 -15.84 10.46
C LEU A 297 15.32 -14.68 9.51
N SER A 298 16.21 -13.76 9.90
CA SER A 298 16.64 -12.63 9.09
C SER A 298 18.15 -12.69 8.93
N GLU A 299 18.61 -12.64 7.69
CA GLU A 299 20.03 -12.77 7.34
C GLU A 299 20.84 -11.49 7.65
N ASP A 300 20.31 -10.58 8.49
CA ASP A 300 20.66 -9.16 8.48
C ASP A 300 20.90 -8.56 9.89
N GLY A 301 22.11 -8.75 10.41
CA GLY A 301 22.48 -8.34 11.78
C GLY A 301 22.17 -6.88 12.15
N ASN A 302 22.47 -5.89 11.30
CA ASN A 302 22.37 -4.47 11.69
C ASN A 302 20.94 -3.89 11.67
N PHE A 303 20.06 -4.35 10.78
CA PHE A 303 18.69 -3.82 10.70
C PHE A 303 17.76 -4.49 11.70
N THR A 304 18.07 -5.73 12.09
CA THR A 304 17.37 -6.42 13.17
C THR A 304 17.52 -5.68 14.50
N ASP A 305 18.66 -5.08 14.80
CA ASP A 305 18.87 -4.29 16.03
C ASP A 305 17.83 -3.16 16.15
N ARG A 306 17.63 -2.38 15.09
CA ARG A 306 16.62 -1.30 15.07
C ARG A 306 15.20 -1.84 15.24
N LEU A 307 14.91 -3.02 14.67
CA LEU A 307 13.63 -3.70 14.87
C LEU A 307 13.46 -4.10 16.34
N PHE A 308 14.47 -4.72 16.97
CA PHE A 308 14.44 -5.07 18.39
C PHE A 308 14.27 -3.86 19.31
N GLU A 309 14.94 -2.76 19.03
CA GLU A 309 14.73 -1.52 19.79
C GLU A 309 13.28 -1.04 19.70
N TRP A 310 12.67 -1.02 18.51
CA TRP A 310 11.27 -0.65 18.36
C TRP A 310 10.31 -1.63 19.06
N LEU A 311 10.59 -2.94 18.98
CA LEU A 311 9.82 -3.98 19.66
C LEU A 311 9.85 -3.80 21.18
N ALA A 312 11.04 -3.52 21.73
CA ALA A 312 11.23 -3.24 23.16
C ALA A 312 10.46 -1.99 23.60
N GLU A 313 10.61 -0.87 22.86
CA GLU A 313 9.86 0.38 23.10
C GLU A 313 8.34 0.22 22.98
N SER A 314 7.90 -0.76 22.19
CA SER A 314 6.48 -1.04 21.93
C SER A 314 5.90 -2.14 22.83
N HIS A 315 6.74 -2.75 23.68
CA HIS A 315 6.41 -3.90 24.52
C HIS A 315 5.82 -5.09 23.74
N ILE A 316 6.39 -5.37 22.57
CA ILE A 316 5.98 -6.51 21.72
C ILE A 316 7.01 -7.62 21.91
N THR A 317 6.54 -8.81 22.31
CA THR A 317 7.40 -9.99 22.58
C THR A 317 7.22 -11.11 21.56
N GLU A 318 6.22 -11.00 20.68
CA GLU A 318 5.89 -12.06 19.74
C GLU A 318 5.49 -11.49 18.38
N PHE A 319 5.67 -12.30 17.33
CA PHE A 319 5.17 -12.03 15.98
C PHE A 319 4.22 -13.14 15.53
N CYS A 320 3.26 -12.78 14.68
CA CYS A 320 2.19 -13.68 14.23
C CYS A 320 2.41 -14.28 12.83
N GLN A 321 3.34 -13.72 12.06
CA GLN A 321 3.71 -14.24 10.76
C GLN A 321 5.16 -13.92 10.44
N PHE A 322 5.85 -14.88 9.85
CA PHE A 322 7.14 -14.68 9.18
C PHE A 322 7.00 -15.14 7.73
N GLY A 323 7.62 -14.41 6.80
CA GLY A 323 7.62 -14.80 5.40
C GLY A 323 8.88 -14.35 4.69
N ARG A 324 9.07 -14.92 3.50
CA ARG A 324 10.23 -14.71 2.66
C ARG A 324 9.77 -14.32 1.28
N GLU A 325 10.29 -13.20 0.80
CA GLU A 325 10.03 -12.72 -0.56
C GLU A 325 11.20 -13.10 -1.45
N VAL A 326 10.99 -14.12 -2.27
CA VAL A 326 12.00 -14.66 -3.16
C VAL A 326 11.92 -13.88 -4.46
N ASN A 327 12.99 -13.14 -4.76
CA ASN A 327 13.09 -12.37 -5.98
C ASN A 327 14.42 -12.68 -6.66
N GLU A 328 14.46 -12.69 -7.99
CA GLU A 328 15.68 -12.98 -8.76
C GLU A 328 16.82 -11.96 -8.50
N ASN A 329 16.48 -10.71 -8.13
CA ASN A 329 17.46 -9.66 -7.80
C ASN A 329 16.79 -8.39 -7.24
N PRO A 330 17.13 -7.87 -6.03
CA PRO A 330 18.27 -8.13 -5.16
C PRO A 330 17.83 -9.10 -4.00
N PRO A 331 18.53 -9.19 -2.84
CA PRO A 331 18.49 -10.36 -1.99
C PRO A 331 17.12 -10.66 -1.40
N VAL A 332 16.95 -11.93 -1.02
CA VAL A 332 15.76 -12.45 -0.36
C VAL A 332 15.42 -11.60 0.86
N GLN A 333 14.15 -11.26 1.00
CA GLN A 333 13.69 -10.34 2.03
C GLN A 333 12.89 -11.11 3.07
N SER A 334 13.08 -10.75 4.34
CA SER A 334 12.31 -11.30 5.44
C SER A 334 11.19 -10.33 5.82
N THR A 335 9.96 -10.84 5.93
CA THR A 335 8.78 -10.08 6.31
C THR A 335 8.23 -10.60 7.63
N PHE A 336 8.03 -9.71 8.60
CA PHE A 336 7.47 -10.05 9.91
C PHE A 336 6.17 -9.29 10.13
N HIS A 337 5.16 -9.96 10.69
CA HIS A 337 3.92 -9.34 11.11
C HIS A 337 3.74 -9.42 12.62
N PHE A 338 3.36 -8.32 13.22
CA PHE A 338 3.17 -8.15 14.65
C PHE A 338 1.75 -7.67 14.93
N LEU A 339 1.23 -8.05 16.08
CA LEU A 339 -0.02 -7.51 16.57
C LEU A 339 0.27 -6.32 17.46
N ILE A 340 -0.40 -5.22 17.15
CA ILE A 340 -0.28 -3.98 17.90
C ILE A 340 -1.55 -3.82 18.72
N GLU A 341 -1.44 -4.18 19.99
CA GLU A 341 -2.52 -4.09 20.98
C GLU A 341 -2.38 -2.84 21.87
N GLY A 342 -3.46 -2.56 22.60
CA GLY A 342 -3.59 -1.46 23.56
C GLY A 342 -4.67 -0.44 23.16
N GLU A 343 -4.77 0.62 23.95
CA GLU A 343 -5.65 1.75 23.62
C GLU A 343 -5.34 2.34 22.25
N MET A 344 -6.36 2.90 21.59
CA MET A 344 -6.24 3.41 20.21
C MET A 344 -5.05 4.35 20.00
N SER A 345 -4.86 5.30 20.92
CA SER A 345 -3.74 6.25 20.87
C SER A 345 -2.37 5.55 20.96
N SER A 346 -2.25 4.52 21.79
CA SER A 346 -1.04 3.71 21.93
C SER A 346 -0.73 2.95 20.64
N ARG A 347 -1.74 2.29 20.05
CA ARG A 347 -1.57 1.54 18.80
C ARG A 347 -1.13 2.43 17.64
N VAL A 348 -1.77 3.59 17.48
CA VAL A 348 -1.39 4.58 16.46
C VAL A 348 0.03 5.11 16.72
N ASN A 349 0.38 5.40 17.98
CA ASN A 349 1.72 5.88 18.31
C ASN A 349 2.81 4.85 17.99
N LYS A 350 2.56 3.55 18.21
CA LYS A 350 3.51 2.47 17.84
C LYS A 350 3.77 2.46 16.34
N LEU A 351 2.74 2.60 15.50
CA LEU A 351 2.88 2.72 14.04
C LEU A 351 3.66 3.98 13.61
N LEU A 352 3.36 5.14 14.21
CA LEU A 352 4.07 6.38 13.90
C LEU A 352 5.56 6.29 14.28
N ARG A 353 5.87 5.72 15.45
CA ARG A 353 7.26 5.47 15.86
C ARG A 353 7.97 4.51 14.92
N ALA A 354 7.30 3.45 14.43
CA ALA A 354 7.86 2.55 13.43
C ALA A 354 8.25 3.29 12.14
N THR A 355 7.37 4.16 11.60
CA THR A 355 7.70 4.92 10.39
C THR A 355 8.95 5.78 10.57
N GLN A 356 9.05 6.50 11.68
CA GLN A 356 10.23 7.31 12.00
C GLN A 356 11.48 6.44 12.21
N LYS A 357 11.36 5.38 13.03
CA LYS A 357 12.48 4.53 13.44
C LYS A 357 13.02 3.69 12.30
N PHE A 358 12.24 3.38 11.27
CA PHE A 358 12.66 2.60 10.10
C PHE A 358 12.90 3.45 8.84
N GLY A 359 12.72 4.77 8.94
CA GLY A 359 12.98 5.72 7.86
C GLY A 359 11.97 5.63 6.72
N PHE A 360 10.69 5.41 7.04
CA PHE A 360 9.59 5.56 6.10
C PHE A 360 8.99 6.96 6.20
N PRO A 361 8.34 7.47 5.13
CA PRO A 361 7.56 8.69 5.23
C PRO A 361 6.43 8.57 6.27
N PRO A 362 5.99 9.69 6.87
CA PRO A 362 4.83 9.70 7.74
C PRO A 362 3.59 9.13 7.02
N ILE A 363 2.77 8.39 7.76
CA ILE A 363 1.47 7.93 7.26
C ILE A 363 0.63 9.16 6.85
N PRO A 364 0.07 9.21 5.62
CA PRO A 364 -0.73 10.35 5.18
C PRO A 364 -1.89 10.64 6.13
N ASN A 365 -2.14 11.92 6.43
CA ASN A 365 -3.19 12.34 7.36
C ASN A 365 -4.58 11.74 7.06
N PRO A 366 -5.06 11.64 5.81
CA PRO A 366 -6.33 11.00 5.51
C PRO A 366 -6.40 9.54 6.00
N ILE A 367 -5.33 8.78 5.80
CA ILE A 367 -5.21 7.39 6.27
C ILE A 367 -5.11 7.36 7.80
N LEU A 368 -4.22 8.18 8.37
CA LEU A 368 -4.00 8.22 9.82
C LEU A 368 -5.27 8.59 10.59
N ASN A 369 -6.10 9.48 10.04
CA ASN A 369 -7.38 9.87 10.65
C ASN A 369 -8.37 8.70 10.68
N ILE A 370 -8.34 7.80 9.69
CA ILE A 370 -9.16 6.59 9.70
C ILE A 370 -8.71 5.68 10.84
N PHE A 371 -7.42 5.38 10.95
CA PHE A 371 -6.88 4.57 12.05
C PHE A 371 -7.25 5.14 13.43
N LYS A 372 -7.11 6.46 13.62
CA LYS A 372 -7.48 7.15 14.87
C LYS A 372 -8.98 7.14 15.16
N GLY A 373 -9.80 7.11 14.12
CA GLY A 373 -11.26 7.19 14.20
C GLY A 373 -11.96 5.83 14.31
N LEU A 374 -11.22 4.72 14.29
CA LEU A 374 -11.79 3.39 14.50
C LEU A 374 -12.39 3.30 15.91
N ASN A 375 -13.53 2.62 16.00
CA ASN A 375 -14.22 2.40 17.26
C ASN A 375 -13.55 1.25 18.07
N GLN A 376 -14.09 0.99 19.26
CA GLN A 376 -13.58 -0.03 20.18
C GLN A 376 -13.69 -1.48 19.69
N TYR A 377 -14.42 -1.76 18.61
CA TYR A 377 -14.49 -3.12 18.04
C TYR A 377 -13.16 -3.56 17.45
N TYR A 378 -12.38 -2.62 16.92
CA TYR A 378 -11.04 -2.89 16.40
C TYR A 378 -10.06 -2.85 17.56
N THR A 379 -9.74 -4.00 18.14
CA THR A 379 -8.92 -4.11 19.38
C THR A 379 -7.42 -4.13 19.12
N TYR A 380 -6.98 -4.45 17.91
CA TYR A 380 -5.58 -4.47 17.51
C TYR A 380 -5.39 -4.00 16.06
N PHE A 381 -4.15 -3.69 15.68
CA PHE A 381 -3.72 -3.58 14.28
C PHE A 381 -2.73 -4.69 13.97
N VAL A 382 -2.63 -5.09 12.69
CA VAL A 382 -1.50 -5.91 12.24
C VAL A 382 -0.47 -4.98 11.61
N PHE A 383 0.76 -5.05 12.09
CA PHE A 383 1.89 -4.30 11.56
C PHE A 383 2.83 -5.25 10.82
N GLY A 384 3.03 -5.02 9.54
CA GLY A 384 3.99 -5.73 8.71
C GLY A 384 5.24 -4.88 8.47
N VAL A 385 6.41 -5.50 8.56
CA VAL A 385 7.67 -4.89 8.14
C VAL A 385 8.51 -5.88 7.34
N THR A 386 8.99 -5.45 6.19
CA THR A 386 9.93 -6.21 5.35
C THR A 386 11.30 -5.58 5.45
N LEU A 387 12.34 -6.39 5.59
CA LEU A 387 13.74 -5.96 5.62
C LEU A 387 14.64 -6.95 4.86
N CYS A 388 15.78 -6.44 4.44
CA CYS A 388 16.90 -7.19 3.86
C CYS A 388 18.24 -6.60 4.34
N ASN A 389 19.37 -7.16 3.88
CA ASN A 389 20.71 -6.68 4.24
C ASN A 389 21.00 -5.23 3.84
N GLN A 390 20.18 -4.65 2.96
CA GLN A 390 20.27 -3.25 2.53
C GLN A 390 19.35 -2.32 3.34
N GLY A 391 18.43 -2.86 4.13
CA GLY A 391 17.59 -2.11 5.05
C GLY A 391 16.12 -2.49 5.02
N PHE A 392 15.32 -1.68 5.71
CA PHE A 392 13.86 -1.79 5.69
C PHE A 392 13.32 -1.47 4.30
N VAL A 393 12.49 -2.35 3.76
CA VAL A 393 11.97 -2.34 2.40
C VAL A 393 10.51 -1.88 2.35
N ARG A 394 9.65 -2.49 3.18
CA ARG A 394 8.20 -2.25 3.17
C ARG A 394 7.67 -2.04 4.58
N PHE A 395 6.72 -1.12 4.70
CA PHE A 395 5.92 -0.87 5.89
C PHE A 395 4.46 -1.17 5.57
N SER A 396 3.78 -1.88 6.47
CA SER A 396 2.36 -2.22 6.32
C SER A 396 1.62 -2.00 7.63
N ALA A 397 0.49 -1.30 7.59
CA ALA A 397 -0.43 -1.16 8.71
C ALA A 397 -1.81 -1.67 8.28
N MET A 398 -2.34 -2.67 8.97
CA MET A 398 -3.55 -3.38 8.56
C MET A 398 -4.61 -3.36 9.65
N ILE A 399 -5.86 -3.20 9.20
CA ILE A 399 -7.06 -3.34 10.01
C ILE A 399 -7.65 -4.71 9.68
N ALA A 400 -7.75 -5.58 10.67
CA ALA A 400 -8.35 -6.90 10.55
C ALA A 400 -9.89 -6.80 10.54
N ASP A 401 -10.52 -7.63 9.72
CA ASP A 401 -11.96 -7.78 9.58
C ASP A 401 -12.70 -6.42 9.49
N PRO A 402 -12.30 -5.53 8.56
CA PRO A 402 -12.88 -4.21 8.43
C PRO A 402 -14.33 -4.29 7.92
N THR A 403 -15.15 -3.34 8.32
CA THR A 403 -16.42 -3.08 7.63
C THR A 403 -16.16 -2.49 6.24
N ASP A 404 -17.13 -2.64 5.34
CA ASP A 404 -17.10 -2.04 4.00
C ASP A 404 -16.81 -0.52 4.06
N ASP A 405 -17.39 0.19 5.03
CA ASP A 405 -17.17 1.63 5.21
C ASP A 405 -15.70 1.96 5.54
N VAL A 406 -15.03 1.12 6.33
CA VAL A 406 -13.59 1.29 6.63
C VAL A 406 -12.77 1.02 5.39
N VAL A 407 -13.08 -0.04 4.64
CA VAL A 407 -12.42 -0.36 3.36
C VAL A 407 -12.55 0.81 2.39
N LEU A 408 -13.77 1.28 2.14
CA LEU A 408 -14.06 2.38 1.23
C LEU A 408 -13.40 3.68 1.69
N SER A 409 -13.33 3.93 3.01
CA SER A 409 -12.65 5.11 3.54
C SER A 409 -11.16 5.11 3.22
N LEU A 410 -10.46 3.97 3.34
CA LEU A 410 -9.04 3.88 2.97
C LEU A 410 -8.83 4.01 1.46
N LEU A 411 -9.69 3.41 0.64
CA LEU A 411 -9.63 3.56 -0.82
C LEU A 411 -9.87 5.02 -1.24
N ASP A 412 -10.87 5.68 -0.65
CA ASP A 412 -11.17 7.09 -0.95
C ASP A 412 -10.03 8.02 -0.48
N ALA A 413 -9.34 7.68 0.61
CA ALA A 413 -8.19 8.43 1.12
C ALA A 413 -6.98 8.45 0.16
N VAL A 414 -6.84 7.45 -0.73
CA VAL A 414 -5.83 7.43 -1.80
C VAL A 414 -6.37 7.84 -3.17
N ARG A 415 -7.61 8.34 -3.24
CA ARG A 415 -8.26 8.88 -4.45
C ARG A 415 -8.32 7.87 -5.60
N VAL A 416 -8.79 6.65 -5.31
CA VAL A 416 -8.99 5.62 -6.33
C VAL A 416 -9.87 6.13 -7.48
N PRO A 417 -9.46 5.97 -8.75
CA PRO A 417 -10.29 6.32 -9.90
C PRO A 417 -11.62 5.55 -9.91
N GLN A 418 -12.70 6.19 -10.40
CA GLN A 418 -14.04 5.61 -10.39
C GLN A 418 -14.12 4.23 -11.07
N GLU A 419 -13.41 4.04 -12.20
CA GLU A 419 -13.41 2.76 -12.91
C GLU A 419 -12.81 1.63 -12.07
N THR A 420 -11.67 1.87 -11.41
CA THR A 420 -11.07 0.90 -10.50
C THR A 420 -11.92 0.70 -9.24
N ARG A 421 -12.52 1.77 -8.72
CA ARG A 421 -13.41 1.70 -7.55
C ARG A 421 -14.56 0.72 -7.77
N LYS A 422 -15.06 0.58 -9.01
CA LYS A 422 -16.08 -0.42 -9.35
C LYS A 422 -15.61 -1.85 -9.10
N ILE A 423 -14.34 -2.18 -9.33
CA ILE A 423 -13.79 -3.53 -9.08
C ILE A 423 -13.89 -3.85 -7.58
N HIS A 424 -13.40 -2.96 -6.72
CA HIS A 424 -13.50 -3.14 -5.26
C HIS A 424 -14.95 -3.20 -4.79
N LEU A 425 -15.83 -2.34 -5.31
CA LEU A 425 -17.25 -2.37 -4.98
C LEU A 425 -17.94 -3.67 -5.40
N SER A 426 -17.56 -4.24 -6.55
CA SER A 426 -18.10 -5.53 -6.99
C SER A 426 -17.62 -6.67 -6.09
N LEU A 427 -16.34 -6.69 -5.72
CA LEU A 427 -15.78 -7.68 -4.79
C LEU A 427 -16.42 -7.58 -3.39
N LEU A 428 -16.67 -6.37 -2.88
CA LEU A 428 -17.36 -6.16 -1.60
C LEU A 428 -18.82 -6.63 -1.61
N LYS A 429 -19.49 -6.54 -2.77
CA LYS A 429 -20.89 -7.00 -2.93
C LYS A 429 -20.99 -8.49 -3.22
N ASP A 430 -19.89 -9.16 -3.50
CA ASP A 430 -19.86 -10.57 -3.83
C ASP A 430 -20.04 -11.40 -2.55
N HIS A 431 -21.20 -12.04 -2.42
CA HIS A 431 -21.54 -12.84 -1.24
C HIS A 431 -20.71 -14.13 -1.09
N THR A 432 -19.90 -14.48 -2.09
CA THR A 432 -18.97 -15.62 -2.01
C THR A 432 -17.60 -15.22 -1.44
N ILE A 433 -17.38 -13.93 -1.22
CA ILE A 433 -16.11 -13.33 -0.83
C ILE A 433 -16.31 -12.54 0.48
N SER A 434 -15.29 -12.48 1.31
CA SER A 434 -15.26 -11.63 2.51
C SER A 434 -13.96 -10.86 2.63
N VAL A 435 -13.98 -9.73 3.34
CA VAL A 435 -12.76 -8.95 3.59
C VAL A 435 -12.06 -9.45 4.84
N ARG A 436 -10.76 -9.75 4.73
CA ARG A 436 -9.91 -10.14 5.87
C ARG A 436 -9.14 -8.96 6.42
N TYR A 437 -8.57 -8.14 5.54
CA TYR A 437 -7.80 -6.97 5.95
C TYR A 437 -8.00 -5.85 4.95
N VAL A 438 -7.86 -4.62 5.45
CA VAL A 438 -7.46 -3.48 4.63
C VAL A 438 -6.13 -2.95 5.15
N GLU A 439 -5.19 -2.77 4.23
CA GLU A 439 -3.79 -2.46 4.49
C GLU A 439 -3.44 -1.12 3.88
N TYR A 440 -2.84 -0.22 4.67
CA TYR A 440 -1.99 0.83 4.14
C TYR A 440 -0.56 0.28 4.02
N SER A 441 0.03 0.37 2.83
CA SER A 441 1.38 -0.10 2.57
C SER A 441 2.26 1.02 2.02
N TYR A 442 3.56 0.97 2.33
CA TYR A 442 4.57 1.81 1.69
C TYR A 442 5.76 0.95 1.27
N LEU A 443 6.02 0.87 -0.03
CA LEU A 443 7.23 0.27 -0.58
C LEU A 443 8.28 1.35 -0.84
N LYS A 444 9.51 1.19 -0.32
CA LYS A 444 10.56 2.19 -0.53
C LYS A 444 10.97 2.32 -1.99
N ASN A 445 11.40 3.54 -2.34
CA ASN A 445 11.89 3.85 -3.66
C ASN A 445 13.13 3.01 -3.98
N GLY A 446 13.19 2.46 -5.19
CA GLY A 446 14.21 1.53 -5.65
C GLY A 446 13.95 0.07 -5.26
N CYS A 447 12.99 -0.23 -4.38
CA CYS A 447 12.68 -1.60 -3.98
C CYS A 447 11.70 -2.31 -4.92
N GLY A 448 10.90 -1.57 -5.70
CA GLY A 448 9.94 -2.08 -6.67
C GLY A 448 10.51 -2.30 -8.06
N ARG A 449 11.72 -1.80 -8.34
CA ARG A 449 12.58 -2.22 -9.48
C ARG A 449 11.94 -2.08 -10.86
N GLY A 450 11.00 -1.14 -10.99
CA GLY A 450 10.29 -0.87 -12.24
C GLY A 450 9.16 -1.85 -12.56
N THR A 451 8.96 -2.89 -11.76
CA THR A 451 7.91 -3.91 -11.96
C THR A 451 6.81 -3.85 -10.90
N PHE A 452 7.15 -3.41 -9.69
CA PHE A 452 6.22 -3.22 -8.58
C PHE A 452 6.01 -1.74 -8.25
N ASN A 453 4.79 -1.41 -7.81
CA ASN A 453 4.40 -0.06 -7.46
C ASN A 453 5.13 0.39 -6.18
N GLU A 454 6.00 1.41 -6.32
CA GLU A 454 6.70 2.04 -5.20
C GLU A 454 5.89 3.19 -4.59
N GLY A 455 6.16 3.49 -3.32
CA GLY A 455 5.45 4.53 -2.56
C GLY A 455 4.24 3.99 -1.79
N SER A 456 3.33 4.90 -1.45
CA SER A 456 2.10 4.60 -0.71
C SER A 456 1.06 3.90 -1.59
N ASP A 457 0.42 2.87 -1.05
CA ASP A 457 -0.75 2.22 -1.64
C ASP A 457 -1.69 1.70 -0.54
N VAL A 458 -2.91 1.33 -0.93
CA VAL A 458 -3.87 0.62 -0.08
C VAL A 458 -4.17 -0.72 -0.72
N TYR A 459 -4.14 -1.80 0.07
CA TYR A 459 -4.55 -3.13 -0.39
C TYR A 459 -5.78 -3.58 0.38
N VAL A 460 -6.71 -4.23 -0.31
CA VAL A 460 -7.84 -4.93 0.31
C VAL A 460 -7.61 -6.42 0.14
N GLN A 461 -7.49 -7.15 1.25
CA GLN A 461 -7.36 -8.60 1.23
C GLN A 461 -8.75 -9.24 1.33
N TYR A 462 -9.10 -9.99 0.30
CA TYR A 462 -10.33 -10.74 0.19
C TYR A 462 -10.08 -12.23 0.41
N TYR A 463 -10.91 -12.88 1.21
CA TYR A 463 -11.00 -14.32 1.38
C TYR A 463 -12.16 -14.85 0.54
N PHE A 464 -11.90 -15.88 -0.25
CA PHE A 464 -12.91 -16.43 -1.16
C PHE A 464 -13.11 -17.94 -0.97
N GLY A 465 -12.80 -18.44 0.23
CA GLY A 465 -13.16 -19.77 0.69
C GLY A 465 -11.98 -20.70 0.91
N SER A 466 -12.34 -21.96 1.18
CA SER A 466 -11.38 -23.03 1.42
C SER A 466 -11.79 -24.34 0.76
N ASP A 467 -10.82 -25.21 0.56
CA ASP A 467 -11.03 -26.62 0.29
C ASP A 467 -10.72 -27.38 1.59
N ALA A 468 -11.72 -28.07 2.16
CA ALA A 468 -11.58 -28.84 3.39
C ALA A 468 -12.15 -30.27 3.23
N GLN A 469 -11.69 -31.21 4.07
CA GLN A 469 -12.16 -32.60 4.10
C GLN A 469 -12.67 -33.04 5.47
#